data_AF-A0A8H4BRK4-F1
#
_entry.id   AF-A0A8H4BRK4-F1
#
_cell.length_a   1.000
_cell.length_b   1.000
_cell.length_c   1.000
_cell.angle_alpha   90.00
_cell.angle_beta   90.00
_cell.angle_gamma   90.00
#
_symmetry.space_group_name_H-M   'P 1'
#
loop_
_entity.id
_entity.type
_entity.pdbx_description
1 polymer ?
#
loop_
_entity_poly.entity_id
_entity_poly.type
_entity_poly.pdbx_seq_one_letter_code
_entity_poly.pdbx_strand_id
1 'polypeptide(L)'
;MATRKVALTLFSSSTCSLCTTARGNILRVQQKVPFSLKVLDIHKEECPKEFRDKYIFDVPVLHMNDKFLMQHRVPEESLIEAIKLFESTGKINPKY
;
A
#
# COMPACT_ATOMS: atom_id res chain seq x y z
N MET A 1 -22.36 -11.96 2.23
CA MET A 1 -20.95 -12.21 2.66
C MET A 1 -20.37 -10.89 3.10
N ALA A 2 -20.02 -10.74 4.37
CA ALA A 2 -19.43 -9.50 4.87
C ALA A 2 -17.95 -9.44 4.44
N THR A 3 -17.68 -8.90 3.26
CA THR A 3 -16.32 -8.52 2.87
C THR A 3 -15.83 -7.48 3.87
N ARG A 4 -14.80 -7.83 4.63
CA ARG A 4 -14.18 -6.89 5.57
C ARG A 4 -13.60 -5.75 4.73
N LYS A 5 -13.97 -4.50 5.04
CA LYS A 5 -13.43 -3.34 4.33
C LYS A 5 -11.91 -3.36 4.42
N VAL A 6 -11.26 -3.42 3.26
CA VAL A 6 -9.81 -3.29 3.17
C VAL A 6 -9.50 -1.88 2.69
N ALA A 7 -8.71 -1.14 3.47
CA ALA A 7 -8.09 0.10 3.04
C ALA A 7 -6.60 -0.15 2.79
N LEU A 8 -6.09 0.32 1.67
CA LEU A 8 -4.68 0.30 1.31
C LEU A 8 -4.22 1.75 1.16
N THR A 9 -3.16 2.12 1.87
CA THR A 9 -2.54 3.44 1.78
C THR A 9 -1.14 3.28 1.20
N LEU A 10 -0.96 3.74 -0.02
CA LEU A 10 0.33 3.77 -0.70
C LEU A 10 0.99 5.12 -0.47
N PHE A 11 2.16 5.11 0.15
CA PHE A 11 3.06 6.25 0.18
C PHE A 11 3.97 6.19 -1.04
N SER A 12 3.83 7.15 -1.93
CA SER A 12 4.67 7.30 -3.12
C SER A 12 5.38 8.64 -3.14
N SER A 13 6.37 8.77 -4.02
CA SER A 13 6.99 10.05 -4.34
C SER A 13 6.80 10.35 -5.82
N SER A 14 6.52 11.62 -6.12
CA SER A 14 6.38 12.13 -7.48
C SER A 14 7.65 11.94 -8.33
N THR A 15 8.81 11.82 -7.70
CA THR A 15 10.12 11.73 -8.36
C THR A 15 10.69 10.30 -8.36
N CYS A 16 9.93 9.28 -7.94
CA CYS A 16 10.46 7.93 -7.77
C CYS A 16 10.00 6.97 -8.89
N SER A 17 10.98 6.47 -9.66
CA SER A 17 10.76 5.53 -10.77
C SER A 17 10.11 4.20 -10.34
N LEU A 18 10.37 3.76 -9.11
CA LEU A 18 9.84 2.50 -8.56
C LEU A 18 8.35 2.59 -8.18
N CYS A 19 7.87 3.80 -7.88
CA CYS A 19 6.48 4.03 -7.47
C CYS A 19 5.47 3.76 -8.59
N THR A 20 5.86 4.00 -9.85
CA THR A 20 5.00 3.77 -11.02
C THR A 20 4.60 2.30 -11.14
N THR A 21 5.56 1.39 -10.95
CA THR A 21 5.31 -0.06 -10.99
C THR A 21 4.41 -0.51 -9.84
N ALA A 22 4.70 -0.06 -8.61
CA ALA A 22 3.88 -0.39 -7.44
C ALA A 22 2.43 0.10 -7.60
N ARG A 23 2.24 1.34 -8.06
CA ARG A 23 0.92 1.91 -8.31
C ARG A 23 0.16 1.14 -9.39
N GLY A 24 0.84 0.76 -10.47
CA GLY A 24 0.26 -0.07 -11.54
C GLY A 24 -0.23 -1.42 -11.01
N ASN A 25 0.57 -2.10 -10.19
CA ASN A 25 0.21 -3.36 -9.58
C ASN A 25 -1.02 -3.22 -8.66
N ILE A 26 -1.05 -2.18 -7.82
CA ILE A 26 -2.19 -1.97 -6.92
C ILE A 26 -3.47 -1.67 -7.70
N LEU A 27 -3.41 -0.86 -8.77
CA LEU A 27 -4.55 -0.60 -9.66
C LEU A 27 -5.09 -1.88 -10.31
N ARG A 28 -4.20 -2.80 -10.72
CA ARG A 28 -4.62 -4.12 -11.25
C ARG A 28 -5.31 -4.97 -10.19
N VAL A 29 -4.79 -4.96 -8.96
CA VAL A 29 -5.41 -5.69 -7.84
C VAL A 29 -6.75 -5.06 -7.49
N GLN A 30 -6.89 -3.73 -7.57
CA GLN A 30 -8.15 -3.02 -7.32
C GLN A 30 -9.25 -3.40 -8.32
N GLN A 31 -8.88 -3.74 -9.55
CA GLN A 31 -9.83 -4.28 -10.54
C GLN A 31 -10.29 -5.71 -10.20
N LYS A 32 -9.48 -6.48 -9.48
CA LYS A 32 -9.79 -7.88 -9.10
C LYS A 32 -10.53 -7.96 -7.76
N VAL A 33 -10.20 -7.07 -6.82
CA VAL A 33 -10.70 -7.10 -5.45
C VAL A 33 -11.13 -5.70 -5.02
N PRO A 34 -12.35 -5.51 -4.52
CA PRO A 34 -12.80 -4.19 -4.08
C PRO A 34 -12.14 -3.80 -2.74
N PHE A 35 -11.28 -2.79 -2.78
CA PHE A 35 -10.69 -2.16 -1.60
C PHE A 35 -10.56 -0.64 -1.80
N SER A 36 -10.40 0.09 -0.70
CA SER A 36 -10.13 1.52 -0.73
C SER A 36 -8.65 1.76 -0.92
N LEU A 37 -8.23 2.31 -2.07
CA LEU A 37 -6.85 2.74 -2.28
C LEU A 37 -6.72 4.23 -1.99
N LYS A 38 -5.82 4.59 -1.07
CA LYS A 38 -5.39 5.95 -0.81
C LYS A 38 -3.94 6.09 -1.25
N VAL A 39 -3.65 7.03 -2.13
CA VAL A 39 -2.27 7.32 -2.55
C VAL A 39 -1.87 8.64 -1.92
N LEU A 40 -0.90 8.60 -1.02
CA LEU A 40 -0.31 9.75 -0.36
C LEU A 40 1.06 10.01 -0.96
N ASP A 41 1.29 11.24 -1.39
CA ASP A 41 2.62 11.62 -1.88
C ASP A 41 3.44 12.20 -0.73
N ILE A 42 4.61 11.62 -0.45
CA ILE A 42 5.49 12.10 0.62
C ILE A 42 6.04 13.50 0.35
N HIS A 43 5.96 14.02 -0.88
CA HIS A 43 6.32 15.40 -1.22
C HIS A 43 5.15 16.39 -1.08
N LYS A 44 3.92 15.90 -0.90
CA LYS A 44 2.76 16.78 -0.68
C LYS A 44 2.70 17.25 0.77
N GLU A 45 2.08 18.41 0.95
CA GLU A 45 1.77 19.04 2.25
C GLU A 45 0.91 18.16 3.17
N GLU A 46 0.17 17.19 2.63
CA GLU A 46 -0.55 16.17 3.42
C GLU A 46 0.37 15.23 4.21
N CYS A 47 1.65 15.09 3.81
CA CYS A 47 2.60 14.23 4.49
C CYS A 47 3.48 15.07 5.44
N PRO A 48 3.54 14.74 6.74
CA PRO A 48 4.46 15.42 7.65
C PRO A 48 5.90 15.25 7.18
N LYS A 49 6.69 16.32 7.26
CA LYS A 49 8.10 16.32 6.83
C LYS A 49 8.93 15.20 7.49
N GLU A 50 8.57 14.80 8.69
CA GLU A 50 9.19 13.69 9.42
C GLU A 50 9.01 12.34 8.71
N PHE A 51 7.82 12.08 8.15
CA PHE A 51 7.57 10.88 7.34
C PHE A 51 8.18 10.99 5.96
N ARG A 52 8.30 12.22 5.43
CA ARG A 52 9.04 12.45 4.19
C ARG A 52 10.48 12.00 4.34
N ASP A 53 11.24 12.55 5.29
CA ASP A 53 12.64 12.15 5.50
C ASP A 53 12.80 10.67 5.90
N LYS A 54 11.81 10.11 6.62
CA LYS A 54 11.84 8.69 7.02
C LYS A 54 11.53 7.73 5.88
N TYR A 55 10.62 8.07 4.97
CA TYR A 55 10.20 7.20 3.87
C TYR A 55 10.82 7.57 2.53
N ILE A 56 11.54 8.69 2.39
CA ILE A 56 12.16 9.11 1.12
C ILE A 56 13.13 8.06 0.56
N PHE A 57 13.75 7.27 1.43
CA PHE A 57 14.65 6.17 1.05
C PHE A 57 13.93 4.83 0.90
N ASP A 58 12.77 4.65 1.54
CA ASP A 58 12.02 3.38 1.59
C ASP A 58 10.74 3.36 0.74
N VAL A 59 10.41 4.47 0.06
CA VAL A 59 9.27 4.50 -0.89
C VAL A 59 9.52 3.59 -2.10
N PRO A 60 8.51 2.88 -2.61
CA PRO A 60 7.09 2.91 -2.19
C PRO A 60 6.81 2.10 -0.91
N VAL A 61 6.08 2.69 0.03
CA VAL A 61 5.61 2.02 1.26
C VAL A 61 4.11 1.79 1.18
N LEU A 62 3.65 0.57 1.44
CA LEU A 62 2.25 0.19 1.42
C LEU A 62 1.76 -0.18 2.81
N HIS A 63 0.72 0.51 3.26
CA HIS A 63 -0.01 0.21 4.47
C HIS A 63 -1.36 -0.42 4.12
N MET A 64 -1.83 -1.33 4.95
CA MET A 64 -3.15 -1.93 4.90
C MET A 64 -3.87 -1.69 6.23
N ASN A 65 -5.05 -1.06 6.18
CA ASN A 65 -5.85 -0.65 7.35
C ASN A 65 -4.99 0.02 8.43
N ASP A 66 -4.23 1.04 8.02
CA ASP A 66 -3.33 1.82 8.88
C ASP A 66 -2.15 1.04 9.49
N LYS A 67 -1.94 -0.23 9.09
CA LYS A 67 -0.78 -1.03 9.45
C LYS A 67 0.18 -1.13 8.28
N PHE A 68 1.48 -1.00 8.55
CA PHE A 68 2.51 -1.31 7.56
C PHE A 68 2.32 -2.73 7.02
N LEU A 69 2.35 -2.89 5.69
CA LEU A 69 2.20 -4.18 5.04
C LEU A 69 3.49 -4.60 4.34
N MET A 70 4.02 -3.74 3.47
CA MET A 70 5.22 -4.01 2.67
C MET A 70 5.82 -2.72 2.13
N GLN A 71 7.09 -2.75 1.72
CA GLN A 71 7.82 -1.64 1.10
C GLN A 71 8.63 -2.09 -0.11
N HIS A 72 9.13 -1.15 -0.91
CA HIS A 72 9.95 -1.33 -2.12
C HIS A 72 9.29 -2.10 -3.28
N ARG A 73 8.87 -3.35 -3.05
CA ARG A 73 8.19 -4.20 -4.03
C ARG A 73 6.77 -4.48 -3.58
N VAL A 74 5.81 -4.02 -4.38
CA VAL A 74 4.40 -4.37 -4.23
C VAL A 74 3.99 -5.28 -5.39
N PRO A 75 4.27 -6.59 -5.32
CA PRO A 75 3.80 -7.52 -6.34
C PRO A 75 2.28 -7.77 -6.16
N GLU A 76 1.59 -7.91 -7.28
CA GLU A 76 0.13 -8.10 -7.34
C GLU A 76 -0.33 -9.29 -6.49
N GLU A 77 0.42 -10.38 -6.58
CA GLU A 77 0.18 -11.66 -5.92
C GLU A 77 0.29 -11.58 -4.40
N SER A 78 1.35 -10.97 -3.85
CA SER A 78 1.46 -10.77 -2.40
C SER A 78 0.37 -9.85 -1.85
N LEU A 79 -0.04 -8.86 -2.64
CA LEU A 79 -1.12 -7.96 -2.23
C LEU A 79 -2.46 -8.69 -2.17
N ILE A 80 -2.80 -9.47 -3.20
CA ILE A 80 -4.01 -10.31 -3.21
C ILE A 80 -4.01 -11.30 -2.05
N GLU A 81 -2.88 -11.94 -1.80
CA GLU A 81 -2.72 -12.90 -0.71
C GLU A 81 -2.95 -12.24 0.66
N ALA A 82 -2.38 -11.05 0.89
CA ALA A 82 -2.60 -10.27 2.10
C ALA A 82 -4.07 -9.85 2.30
N ILE A 83 -4.74 -9.40 1.22
CA ILE A 83 -6.16 -9.05 1.24
C ILE A 83 -7.01 -10.27 1.62
N LYS A 84 -6.81 -11.40 0.93
CA LYS A 84 -7.53 -12.65 1.21
C LYS A 84 -7.29 -13.14 2.62
N LEU A 85 -6.03 -13.09 3.09
CA LEU A 85 -5.68 -13.48 4.45
C LEU A 85 -6.39 -12.58 5.47
N PHE A 86 -6.47 -11.28 5.21
CA PHE A 86 -7.18 -10.35 6.08
C PHE A 86 -8.70 -10.57 6.06
N GLU A 87 -9.29 -10.81 4.90
CA GLU A 87 -10.70 -11.14 4.79
C GLU A 87 -11.04 -12.42 5.57
N SER A 88 -10.20 -13.46 5.46
CA SER A 88 -10.41 -14.75 6.14
C SER A 88 -10.07 -14.74 7.63
N THR A 89 -8.92 -14.18 8.01
CA THR A 89 -8.35 -14.28 9.39
C THR A 89 -8.46 -13.01 10.20
N GLY A 90 -8.61 -11.85 9.54
CA GLY A 90 -8.64 -10.53 10.19
C GLY A 90 -7.26 -10.06 10.69
N LYS A 91 -6.20 -10.83 10.40
CA LYS A 91 -4.83 -10.51 10.79
C LYS A 91 -4.08 -9.93 9.61
N ILE A 92 -3.24 -8.92 9.90
CA ILE A 92 -2.34 -8.28 8.94
C ILE A 92 -0.95 -8.77 9.28
N ASN A 93 -0.28 -9.42 8.33
CA ASN A 93 1.08 -9.90 8.53
C ASN A 93 2.04 -8.99 7.74
N PRO A 94 2.72 -8.04 8.40
CA PRO A 94 3.71 -7.20 7.73
C PRO A 94 4.84 -8.09 7.20
N LYS A 95 5.16 -7.97 5.91
CA LYS A 95 6.36 -8.58 5.33
C LYS A 95 7.47 -7.52 5.36
N TYR A 96 8.50 -7.78 6.16
CA TYR A 96 9.75 -7.00 6.21
C TYR A 96 10.71 -7.47 5.12
#